data_AF-A0AAU3R7I1-F1
#
_entry.id   AF-A0AAU3R7I1-F1
#
_cell.length_a   1.000
_cell.length_b   1.000
_cell.length_c   1.000
_cell.angle_alpha   90.00
_cell.angle_beta   90.00
_cell.angle_gamma   90.00
#
_symmetry.space_group_name_H-M   'P 1'
#
loop_
_entity.id
_entity.type
_entity.pdbx_description
1 polymer ?
#
loop_
_entity_poly.entity_id
_entity_poly.type
_entity_poly.pdbx_seq_one_letter_code
_entity_poly.pdbx_strand_id
1 'polypeptide(L)'
;MGVAAEAAGLVRGAAGDAAAPGITMNVLDADTVDHVVTIGFAPGDPVATRRAHCTLDELHTAFAARGWLPYRPDVDHPLPAPHTVLHRRLRDALDPHGVFARGRFEGPRSPAAP
;
A
#
# COMPACT_ATOMS: atom_id res chain seq x y z
N MET A 1 21.49 10.19 3.19
CA MET A 1 21.66 8.82 2.64
C MET A 1 21.15 7.70 3.55
N GLY A 2 21.06 7.86 4.89
CA GLY A 2 20.63 6.77 5.79
C GLY A 2 19.21 6.22 5.52
N VAL A 3 18.23 7.10 5.30
CA VAL A 3 16.82 6.71 5.08
C VAL A 3 16.64 5.87 3.81
N ALA A 4 17.27 6.24 2.71
CA ALA A 4 17.18 5.48 1.45
C ALA A 4 17.82 4.09 1.56
N ALA A 5 18.98 3.98 2.23
CA ALA A 5 19.62 2.69 2.47
C ALA A 5 18.78 1.79 3.38
N GLU A 6 18.13 2.38 4.37
CA GLU A 6 17.21 1.70 5.27
C GLU A 6 15.95 1.21 4.55
N ALA A 7 15.29 2.06 3.75
CA ALA A 7 14.14 1.68 2.94
C ALA A 7 14.49 0.54 1.98
N ALA A 8 15.64 0.61 1.30
CA ALA A 8 16.12 -0.49 0.47
C ALA A 8 16.40 -1.78 1.27
N GLY A 9 16.80 -1.66 2.54
CA GLY A 9 16.94 -2.78 3.46
C GLY A 9 15.62 -3.46 3.77
N LEU A 10 14.56 -2.67 4.05
CA LEU A 10 13.21 -3.19 4.24
C LEU A 10 12.69 -3.90 2.99
N VAL A 11 12.96 -3.34 1.81
CA VAL A 11 12.55 -3.96 0.53
C VAL A 11 13.21 -5.32 0.31
N ARG A 12 14.52 -5.42 0.59
CA ARG A 12 15.22 -6.72 0.52
C ARG A 12 14.70 -7.71 1.56
N GLY A 13 14.39 -7.24 2.76
CA GLY A 13 13.83 -8.07 3.83
C GLY A 13 12.49 -8.70 3.45
N ALA A 14 11.57 -7.91 2.90
CA ALA A 14 10.23 -8.37 2.50
C ALA A 14 10.23 -9.26 1.23
N ALA A 15 11.30 -9.20 0.43
CA ALA A 15 11.43 -10.07 -0.74
C ALA A 15 11.87 -11.50 -0.37
N GLY A 16 12.54 -11.68 0.77
CA GLY A 16 13.14 -12.96 1.17
C GLY A 16 14.04 -13.54 0.07
N ASP A 17 13.80 -14.81 -0.29
CA ASP A 17 14.53 -15.52 -1.36
C ASP A 17 14.01 -15.22 -2.78
N ALA A 18 13.00 -14.37 -2.93
CA ALA A 18 12.48 -14.00 -4.24
C ALA A 18 13.43 -13.06 -4.99
N ALA A 19 13.22 -12.90 -6.30
CA ALA A 19 13.91 -11.88 -7.08
C ALA A 19 13.68 -10.50 -6.43
N ALA A 20 14.77 -9.76 -6.20
CA ALA A 20 14.72 -8.48 -5.52
C ALA A 20 13.82 -7.49 -6.27
N PRO A 21 12.88 -6.81 -5.60
CA PRO A 21 12.05 -5.77 -6.21
C PRO A 21 12.90 -4.66 -6.82
N GLY A 22 12.42 -4.10 -7.95
CA GLY A 22 13.01 -2.90 -8.53
C GLY A 22 12.72 -1.68 -7.65
N ILE A 23 13.66 -0.74 -7.57
CA ILE A 23 13.49 0.50 -6.81
C ILE A 23 13.79 1.69 -7.70
N THR A 24 12.88 2.67 -7.72
CA THR A 24 13.09 4.00 -8.30
C THR A 24 12.80 5.04 -7.21
N MET A 25 13.70 6.00 -7.04
CA MET A 25 13.51 7.13 -6.12
C MET A 25 13.28 8.41 -6.93
N ASN A 26 12.12 9.02 -6.81
CA ASN A 26 11.87 10.35 -7.36
C ASN A 26 12.12 11.38 -6.26
N VAL A 27 13.06 12.30 -6.49
CA VAL A 27 13.31 13.41 -5.57
C VAL A 27 12.33 14.52 -5.89
N LEU A 28 11.44 14.85 -4.96
CA LEU A 28 10.43 15.89 -5.14
C LEU A 28 10.97 17.26 -4.70
N ASP A 29 11.67 17.28 -3.57
CA ASP A 29 12.36 18.44 -3.03
C ASP A 29 13.56 18.01 -2.16
N ALA A 30 14.13 18.93 -1.38
CA ALA A 30 15.30 18.66 -0.54
C ALA A 30 15.05 17.64 0.58
N ASP A 31 13.80 17.50 1.02
CA ASP A 31 13.41 16.71 2.19
C ASP A 31 12.43 15.57 1.84
N THR A 32 11.97 15.51 0.58
CA THR A 32 10.93 14.58 0.14
C THR A 32 11.37 13.72 -1.03
N VAL A 33 11.19 12.41 -0.89
CA VAL A 33 11.41 11.43 -1.95
C VAL A 33 10.22 10.48 -2.06
N ASP A 34 9.80 10.17 -3.28
CA ASP A 34 8.93 9.04 -3.56
C ASP A 34 9.79 7.80 -3.77
N HIS A 35 9.66 6.83 -2.88
CA HIS A 35 10.35 5.55 -2.98
C HIS A 35 9.43 4.51 -3.65
N VAL A 36 9.52 4.40 -4.98
CA VAL A 36 8.70 3.48 -5.78
C VAL A 36 9.33 2.09 -5.78
N VAL A 37 8.55 1.08 -5.39
CA VAL A 37 8.96 -0.33 -5.36
C VAL A 37 8.16 -1.11 -6.39
N THR A 38 8.86 -1.83 -7.28
CA THR A 38 8.25 -2.64 -8.34
C THR A 38 8.40 -4.12 -8.02
N ILE A 39 7.27 -4.78 -7.72
CA ILE A 39 7.22 -6.22 -7.45
C ILE A 39 6.86 -6.94 -8.76
N GLY A 40 7.81 -7.66 -9.34
CA GLY A 40 7.59 -8.47 -10.54
C GLY A 40 7.05 -9.86 -10.19
N PHE A 41 6.03 -10.33 -10.90
CA PHE A 41 5.50 -11.69 -10.78
C PHE A 41 4.89 -12.15 -12.10
N ALA A 42 4.77 -13.47 -12.29
CA ALA A 42 4.07 -14.05 -13.44
C ALA A 42 2.57 -14.19 -13.13
N PRO A 43 1.65 -13.43 -13.78
CA PRO A 43 0.23 -13.42 -13.41
C PRO A 43 -0.49 -14.77 -13.60
N GLY A 44 0.03 -15.63 -14.47
CA GLY A 44 -0.49 -16.99 -14.69
C GLY A 44 -0.02 -18.02 -13.65
N ASP A 45 0.88 -17.64 -12.74
CA ASP A 45 1.37 -18.49 -11.67
C ASP A 45 0.70 -18.08 -10.33
N PRO A 46 -0.20 -18.92 -9.77
CA PRO A 46 -0.87 -18.62 -8.52
C PRO A 46 0.08 -18.55 -7.31
N VAL A 47 1.22 -19.25 -7.34
CA VAL A 47 2.21 -19.21 -6.26
C VAL A 47 2.98 -17.89 -6.34
N ALA A 48 3.43 -17.49 -7.53
CA ALA A 48 4.10 -16.21 -7.73
C ALA A 48 3.20 -15.02 -7.36
N THR A 49 1.93 -15.06 -7.78
CA THR A 49 0.94 -14.03 -7.45
C THR A 49 0.73 -13.92 -5.94
N ARG A 50 0.54 -15.05 -5.25
CA ARG A 50 0.39 -15.06 -3.79
C ARG A 50 1.62 -14.48 -3.08
N ARG A 51 2.81 -14.86 -3.53
CA ARG A 51 4.06 -14.32 -2.98
C ARG A 51 4.17 -12.81 -3.17
N ALA A 52 3.78 -12.28 -4.34
CA ALA A 52 3.78 -10.85 -4.58
C ALA A 52 2.84 -10.10 -3.64
N HIS A 53 1.65 -10.64 -3.37
CA HIS A 53 0.74 -10.07 -2.35
C HIS A 53 1.34 -10.11 -0.95
N CYS A 54 1.91 -11.25 -0.52
CA CYS A 54 2.57 -11.33 0.78
C CYS A 54 3.72 -10.32 0.91
N THR A 55 4.56 -10.18 -0.11
CA THR A 55 5.61 -9.16 -0.12
C THR A 55 5.04 -7.75 -0.03
N LEU A 56 3.94 -7.45 -0.72
CA LEU A 56 3.28 -6.14 -0.61
C LEU A 56 2.78 -5.89 0.82
N ASP A 57 2.09 -6.86 1.44
CA ASP A 57 1.56 -6.74 2.81
C ASP A 57 2.69 -6.53 3.84
N GLU A 58 3.80 -7.25 3.67
CA GLU A 58 5.00 -7.10 4.50
C GLU A 58 5.66 -5.73 4.33
N LEU A 59 5.73 -5.21 3.10
CA LEU A 59 6.22 -3.85 2.85
C LEU A 59 5.33 -2.80 3.50
N HIS A 60 4.01 -2.90 3.36
CA HIS A 60 3.08 -2.00 4.03
C HIS A 60 3.29 -2.00 5.53
N THR A 61 3.43 -3.18 6.14
CA THR A 61 3.68 -3.34 7.58
C THR A 61 5.02 -2.74 7.99
N ALA A 62 6.09 -3.06 7.27
CA ALA A 62 7.45 -2.63 7.60
C ALA A 62 7.63 -1.11 7.45
N PHE A 63 7.09 -0.51 6.38
CA PHE A 63 7.15 0.93 6.15
C PHE A 63 6.25 1.68 7.15
N ALA A 64 5.04 1.19 7.43
CA ALA A 64 4.15 1.81 8.41
C ALA A 64 4.76 1.80 9.83
N ALA A 65 5.50 0.76 10.21
CA ALA A 65 6.22 0.71 11.48
C ALA A 65 7.29 1.83 11.62
N ARG A 66 7.70 2.44 10.52
CA ARG A 66 8.61 3.60 10.48
C ARG A 66 7.90 4.94 10.30
N GLY A 67 6.56 4.94 10.26
CA GLY A 67 5.77 6.11 9.93
C GLY A 67 5.83 6.49 8.45
N TRP A 68 6.35 5.62 7.58
CA TRP A 68 6.41 5.85 6.14
C TRP A 68 5.17 5.23 5.51
N LEU A 69 4.17 6.06 5.21
CA LEU A 69 2.95 5.60 4.56
C LEU A 69 3.06 5.77 3.05
N PRO A 70 2.45 4.88 2.25
CA PRO A 70 2.41 5.05 0.81
C PRO A 70 1.64 6.32 0.46
N TYR A 71 2.19 7.13 -0.46
CA TYR A 71 1.50 8.33 -0.95
C TYR A 71 0.22 7.98 -1.71
N ARG A 72 0.18 6.78 -2.32
CA ARG A 72 -0.96 6.23 -3.05
C ARG A 72 -1.35 4.88 -2.44
N PRO A 73 -2.49 4.79 -1.74
CA PRO A 73 -2.99 3.51 -1.24
C PRO A 73 -3.52 2.66 -2.41
N ASP A 74 -3.31 1.35 -2.33
CA ASP A 74 -3.98 0.38 -3.18
C ASP A 74 -5.38 0.02 -2.63
N VAL A 75 -6.06 -0.89 -3.32
CA VAL A 75 -7.45 -1.26 -3.01
C VAL A 75 -7.57 -2.11 -1.74
N ASP A 76 -6.54 -2.89 -1.43
CA ASP A 76 -6.55 -3.88 -0.34
C ASP A 76 -5.96 -3.31 0.96
N HIS A 77 -5.21 -2.20 0.88
CA HIS A 77 -4.68 -1.47 2.05
C HIS A 77 -5.41 -0.13 2.26
N PRO A 78 -6.49 -0.10 3.08
CA PRO A 78 -7.25 1.12 3.33
C PRO A 78 -6.44 2.18 4.07
N LEU A 79 -6.96 3.41 4.05
CA LEU A 79 -6.38 4.48 4.85
C LEU A 79 -6.44 4.12 6.35
N PRO A 80 -5.42 4.47 7.15
CA PRO A 80 -5.50 4.28 8.60
C PRO A 80 -6.52 5.24 9.22
N ALA A 81 -7.10 4.86 10.35
CA ALA A 81 -7.86 5.80 11.17
C ALA A 81 -6.92 6.93 11.68
N PRO A 82 -7.40 8.18 11.82
CA PRO A 82 -8.79 8.63 11.66
C PRO A 82 -9.19 8.98 10.22
N HIS A 83 -8.30 8.89 9.24
CA HIS A 83 -8.55 9.34 7.86
C HIS A 83 -9.75 8.64 7.21
N THR A 84 -9.93 7.34 7.45
CA THR A 84 -11.11 6.57 6.99
C THR A 84 -12.43 7.10 7.54
N VAL A 85 -12.47 7.59 8.78
CA VAL A 85 -13.71 8.11 9.39
C VAL A 85 -14.15 9.41 8.73
N LEU A 86 -13.21 10.33 8.51
CA LEU A 86 -13.49 11.58 7.82
C LEU A 86 -13.88 11.33 6.36
N HIS A 87 -13.12 10.47 5.67
CA HIS A 87 -13.42 10.09 4.29
C HIS A 87 -14.83 9.50 4.15
N ARG A 88 -15.20 8.60 5.07
CA ARG A 88 -16.56 8.02 5.12
C ARG A 88 -17.64 9.09 5.30
N ARG A 89 -17.44 10.03 6.23
CA ARG A 89 -18.42 11.12 6.47
C ARG A 89 -18.60 12.01 5.25
N LEU A 90 -17.51 12.36 4.57
CA LEU A 90 -17.56 13.16 3.34
C LEU A 90 -18.26 12.40 2.21
N ARG A 91 -17.93 11.10 2.04
CA ARG A 91 -18.59 10.25 1.06
C ARG A 91 -20.09 10.15 1.34
N ASP A 92 -20.50 9.83 2.57
CA ASP A 92 -21.91 9.63 2.89
C ASP A 92 -22.73 10.92 2.69
N ALA A 93 -22.10 12.10 2.81
CA ALA A 93 -22.72 13.39 2.52
C ALA A 93 -22.83 13.69 1.01
N LEU A 94 -21.87 13.24 0.19
CA LEU A 94 -21.78 13.55 -1.24
C LEU A 94 -22.34 12.46 -2.16
N ASP A 95 -22.34 11.22 -1.71
CA ASP A 95 -22.81 10.03 -2.43
C ASP A 95 -23.62 9.12 -1.49
N PRO A 96 -24.81 9.58 -1.04
CA PRO A 96 -25.65 8.84 -0.10
C PRO A 96 -26.14 7.49 -0.65
N HIS A 97 -26.15 7.32 -1.97
CA HIS A 97 -26.56 6.08 -2.64
C HIS A 97 -25.38 5.15 -2.98
N GLY A 98 -24.14 5.59 -2.75
CA GLY A 98 -22.94 4.78 -2.99
C GLY A 98 -22.72 4.40 -4.45
N VAL A 99 -23.06 5.31 -5.37
CA VAL A 99 -22.94 5.12 -6.83
C VAL A 99 -21.48 5.18 -7.28
N PHE A 100 -20.66 6.00 -6.62
CA PHE A 100 -19.28 6.26 -7.02
C PHE A 100 -18.27 5.42 -6.23
N ALA A 101 -17.50 4.59 -6.95
CA ALA A 101 -16.30 3.89 -6.46
C ALA A 101 -16.44 3.31 -5.04
N ARG A 102 -17.52 2.56 -4.81
CA ARG A 102 -17.86 1.99 -3.50
C ARG A 102 -16.69 1.19 -2.90
N GLY A 103 -16.32 1.50 -1.67
CA GLY A 103 -15.23 0.83 -0.93
C GLY A 103 -13.84 1.44 -1.13
N ARG A 104 -13.68 2.39 -2.06
CA ARG A 104 -12.39 3.08 -2.26
C ARG A 104 -11.91 3.73 -0.95
N PHE A 105 -10.66 3.45 -0.58
CA PHE A 105 -9.98 3.89 0.65
C PHE A 105 -10.49 3.31 1.98
N GLU A 106 -11.56 2.53 1.98
CA GLU A 106 -12.15 1.93 3.19
C GLU A 106 -11.91 0.42 3.30
N GLY A 107 -11.35 -0.19 2.24
CA GLY A 107 -11.09 -1.63 2.16
C GLY A 107 -12.36 -2.42 1.88
N PRO A 108 -12.27 -3.76 1.75
CA PRO A 108 -13.44 -4.60 1.56
C PRO A 108 -14.39 -4.44 2.75
N ARG A 109 -15.65 -4.07 2.48
CA ARG A 109 -16.68 -4.08 3.53
C ARG A 109 -16.85 -5.53 3.99
N SER A 110 -16.72 -5.78 5.30
CA SER A 110 -17.30 -7.00 5.88
C SER A 110 -18.78 -7.06 5.47
N PRO A 111 -19.31 -8.24 5.07
CA PRO A 111 -20.73 -8.37 4.79
C PRO A 111 -21.51 -7.88 6.02
N ALA A 112 -22.56 -7.10 5.78
CA ALA A 112 -23.48 -6.72 6.85
C ALA A 112 -23.97 -8.02 7.50
N ALA A 113 -23.85 -8.10 8.83
CA ALA A 113 -24.46 -9.20 9.58
C ALA A 113 -25.97 -9.25 9.23
N PRO A 114 -26.55 -10.46 9.09
CA PRO A 114 -27.92 -10.66 8.65
C PRO A 114 -28.95 -9.98 9.57
#